data_AF-A0A7V2JZ18-F1
#
_entry.id   AF-A0A7V2JZ18-F1
#
_cell.length_a   1.000
_cell.length_b   1.000
_cell.length_c   1.000
_cell.angle_alpha   90.00
_cell.angle_beta   90.00
_cell.angle_gamma   90.00
#
_symmetry.space_group_name_H-M   'P 1'
#
loop_
_entity.id
_entity.type
_entity.pdbx_description
1 polymer ?
#
loop_
_entity_poly.entity_id
_entity_poly.type
_entity_poly.pdbx_seq_one_letter_code
_entity_poly.pdbx_strand_id
1 'polypeptide(L)'
;MDLFGNVDIQKPVSVNIYADEVYGKECPYTKNIWHYIGIIVEDLNNPLLDDIIHERFMGNFDEHSPYYEMNNKVVHWSDIRIADTKNICKRWFEYILNPNRSKNTFYSYILGLNDSFLIREEFDTNDAFNSKYNRFFSTSVLYALKVFFGGSQVIVENIYHEEGQQSYSEYFPWHVIYKLKQEEENITFNCNKIIFLPKDHKKDRRSNIIQLCDAVLGVSTSIIHGIEKSKASKYREELADLYCDMFKRIIENPRNKNSRFEYYNRIMISFFPKEKTAPDDVKRLRNQFYSKRRLFYIEQKSGQEKLF
;
A
#
# COMPACT_ATOMS: atom_id res chain seq x y z
N MET A 1 -30.02 -0.57 9.66
CA MET A 1 -31.36 -0.42 10.24
C MET A 1 -31.56 -1.56 11.21
N ASP A 2 -31.75 -1.24 12.47
CA ASP A 2 -32.27 -2.21 13.44
C ASP A 2 -33.79 -2.40 13.23
N LEU A 3 -34.39 -3.30 14.02
CA LEU A 3 -35.83 -3.57 14.01
C LEU A 3 -36.70 -2.35 14.38
N PHE A 4 -36.11 -1.22 14.79
CA PHE A 4 -36.80 -0.01 15.25
C PHE A 4 -36.60 1.19 14.32
N GLY A 5 -35.98 1.00 13.15
CA GLY A 5 -35.77 2.09 12.20
C GLY A 5 -34.66 3.07 12.61
N ASN A 6 -33.85 2.74 13.63
CA ASN A 6 -32.63 3.51 13.88
C ASN A 6 -31.62 3.15 12.79
N VAL A 7 -31.21 4.17 12.04
CA VAL A 7 -29.93 4.13 11.34
C VAL A 7 -28.91 4.10 12.47
N ASP A 8 -28.28 2.95 12.68
CA ASP A 8 -27.12 2.84 13.56
C ASP A 8 -26.02 3.68 12.90
N ILE A 9 -26.02 4.99 13.17
CA ILE A 9 -25.02 5.92 12.64
C ILE A 9 -23.74 5.52 13.35
N GLN A 10 -22.96 4.65 12.69
CA GLN A 10 -21.66 4.26 13.17
C GLN A 10 -20.87 5.54 13.47
N LYS A 11 -20.21 5.57 14.63
CA LYS A 11 -19.44 6.73 15.04
C LYS A 11 -18.47 7.14 13.94
N PRO A 12 -18.29 8.45 13.69
CA PRO A 12 -17.31 8.90 12.72
C PRO A 12 -15.92 8.33 13.04
N VAL A 13 -15.19 7.96 11.99
CA VAL A 13 -13.81 7.44 12.09
C VAL A 13 -12.87 8.50 11.55
N SER A 14 -11.97 8.98 12.40
CA SER A 14 -10.89 9.88 11.97
C SER A 14 -9.67 9.09 11.55
N VAL A 15 -9.09 9.43 10.39
CA VAL A 15 -7.97 8.67 9.80
C VAL A 15 -6.84 9.56 9.29
N ASN A 16 -5.63 9.02 9.34
CA ASN A 16 -4.51 9.49 8.53
C ASN A 16 -4.26 8.50 7.38
N ILE A 17 -3.84 9.02 6.23
CA ILE A 17 -3.46 8.22 5.06
C ILE A 17 -1.97 8.39 4.80
N TYR A 18 -1.26 7.30 4.52
CA TYR A 18 0.15 7.28 4.17
C TYR A 18 0.31 6.56 2.85
N ALA A 19 1.13 7.09 1.95
CA ALA A 19 1.33 6.49 0.64
C ALA A 19 2.77 6.54 0.16
N ASP A 20 3.07 5.58 -0.71
CA ASP A 20 4.31 5.43 -1.46
C ASP A 20 4.00 4.68 -2.76
N GLU A 21 4.98 4.61 -3.67
CA GLU A 21 4.77 4.09 -5.00
C GLU A 21 5.99 3.39 -5.60
N VAL A 22 5.70 2.48 -6.53
CA VAL A 22 6.74 1.78 -7.31
C VAL A 22 6.41 1.92 -8.79
N TYR A 23 7.31 2.52 -9.55
CA TYR A 23 7.14 2.72 -11.00
C TYR A 23 7.97 1.77 -11.85
N GLY A 24 7.55 1.58 -13.10
CA GLY A 24 8.38 0.99 -14.14
C GLY A 24 8.69 -0.49 -13.98
N LYS A 25 7.92 -1.26 -13.21
CA LYS A 25 8.19 -2.69 -13.03
C LYS A 25 7.75 -3.47 -14.25
N GLU A 26 8.72 -3.98 -14.99
CA GLU A 26 8.47 -4.90 -16.10
C GLU A 26 7.97 -6.25 -15.58
N CYS A 27 6.83 -6.70 -16.11
CA CYS A 27 6.30 -8.03 -15.84
C CYS A 27 7.23 -9.10 -16.44
N PRO A 28 7.74 -10.08 -15.66
CA PRO A 28 8.67 -11.07 -16.16
C PRO A 28 8.09 -11.94 -17.30
N TYR A 29 6.76 -12.11 -17.32
CA TYR A 29 6.07 -12.94 -18.32
C TYR A 29 5.66 -12.19 -19.59
N THR A 30 5.10 -10.99 -19.43
CA THR A 30 4.43 -10.29 -20.54
C THR A 30 5.20 -9.07 -21.04
N LYS A 31 6.25 -8.65 -20.32
CA LYS A 31 6.99 -7.42 -20.60
C LYS A 31 6.17 -6.12 -20.49
N ASN A 32 4.93 -6.22 -20.02
CA ASN A 32 4.12 -5.05 -19.69
C ASN A 32 4.76 -4.28 -18.54
N ILE A 33 4.63 -2.96 -18.59
CA ILE A 33 5.07 -2.05 -17.55
C ILE A 33 3.98 -1.88 -16.51
N TRP A 34 4.36 -2.03 -15.24
CA TRP A 34 3.48 -1.87 -14.11
C TRP A 34 3.93 -0.76 -13.16
N HIS A 35 2.94 -0.03 -12.66
CA HIS A 35 3.07 0.91 -11.56
C HIS A 35 2.29 0.38 -10.35
N TYR A 36 2.69 0.73 -9.14
CA TYR A 36 1.99 0.34 -7.93
C TYR A 36 1.82 1.54 -7.03
N ILE A 37 0.62 1.70 -6.50
CA ILE A 37 0.29 2.66 -5.45
C ILE A 37 0.06 1.86 -4.18
N GLY A 38 0.84 2.14 -3.14
CA GLY A 38 0.66 1.61 -1.80
C GLY A 38 -0.01 2.65 -0.91
N ILE A 39 -1.02 2.23 -0.17
CA ILE A 39 -1.66 3.06 0.85
C ILE A 39 -1.73 2.28 2.16
N ILE A 40 -1.39 2.96 3.26
CA ILE A 40 -1.73 2.57 4.62
C ILE A 40 -2.72 3.61 5.17
N VAL A 41 -3.79 3.14 5.80
CA VAL A 41 -4.75 4.00 6.51
C VAL A 41 -4.67 3.69 7.99
N GLU A 42 -4.37 4.71 8.78
CA GLU A 42 -4.31 4.66 10.24
C GLU A 42 -5.64 5.17 10.81
N ASP A 43 -6.33 4.36 11.60
CA ASP A 43 -7.46 4.79 12.42
C ASP A 43 -6.94 5.51 13.67
N LEU A 44 -7.31 6.77 13.86
CA LEU A 44 -6.82 7.58 14.97
C LEU A 44 -7.40 7.17 16.34
N ASN A 45 -8.45 6.34 16.37
CA ASN A 45 -8.90 5.70 17.60
C ASN A 45 -8.02 4.49 17.99
N ASN A 46 -7.27 3.94 17.04
CA ASN A 46 -6.40 2.78 17.18
C ASN A 46 -5.07 3.04 16.45
N PRO A 47 -4.26 4.00 16.95
CA PRO A 47 -3.13 4.54 16.20
C PRO A 47 -2.06 3.47 15.92
N LEU A 48 -1.54 3.48 14.70
CA LEU A 48 -0.53 2.54 14.20
C LEU A 48 0.90 3.01 14.51
N LEU A 49 1.11 4.33 14.48
CA LEU A 49 2.45 4.92 14.52
C LEU A 49 3.29 4.45 15.71
N ASP A 50 2.70 4.49 16.90
CA ASP A 50 3.42 4.18 18.14
C ASP A 50 3.73 2.69 18.24
N ASP A 51 2.86 1.82 17.72
CA ASP A 51 3.12 0.38 17.61
C ASP A 51 4.28 0.08 16.66
N ILE A 52 4.34 0.73 15.50
CA ILE A 52 5.43 0.55 14.53
C ILE A 52 6.76 1.07 15.06
N ILE A 53 6.75 2.17 15.82
CA ILE A 53 7.92 2.68 16.53
C ILE A 53 8.34 1.72 17.64
N HIS A 54 7.39 1.18 18.41
CA HIS A 54 7.66 0.17 19.43
C HIS A 54 8.30 -1.08 18.84
N GLU A 55 7.76 -1.61 17.74
CA GLU A 55 8.32 -2.76 17.04
C GLU A 55 9.72 -2.48 16.49
N ARG A 56 9.96 -1.27 15.98
CA ARG A 56 11.30 -0.88 15.52
C ARG A 56 12.32 -1.03 16.64
N PHE A 57 12.03 -0.48 17.82
CA PHE A 57 12.97 -0.42 18.94
C PHE A 57 12.83 -1.60 19.93
N MET A 58 11.90 -2.53 19.67
CA MET A 58 11.59 -3.65 20.57
C MET A 58 11.21 -3.17 21.98
N GLY A 59 10.55 -2.01 22.08
CA GLY A 59 10.22 -1.35 23.34
C GLY A 59 11.42 -0.78 24.12
N ASN A 60 12.65 -0.89 23.62
CA ASN A 60 13.85 -0.34 24.26
C ASN A 60 14.34 0.93 23.54
N PHE A 61 14.04 2.08 24.15
CA PHE A 61 14.40 3.41 23.66
C PHE A 61 15.67 3.99 24.31
N ASP A 62 16.42 3.19 25.08
CA ASP A 62 17.69 3.61 25.66
C ASP A 62 18.73 3.83 24.56
N GLU A 63 19.12 5.09 24.32
CA GLU A 63 20.10 5.46 23.29
C GLU A 63 21.50 4.90 23.58
N HIS A 64 21.79 4.51 24.82
CA HIS A 64 23.04 3.87 25.21
C HIS A 64 23.04 2.36 24.98
N SER A 65 21.88 1.78 24.64
CA SER A 65 21.77 0.36 24.29
C SER A 65 22.55 0.07 23.00
N PRO A 66 23.32 -1.03 22.94
CA PRO A 66 24.02 -1.43 21.71
C PRO A 66 23.06 -1.69 20.53
N TYR A 67 21.76 -1.93 20.82
CA TYR A 67 20.75 -2.19 19.81
C TYR A 67 20.06 -0.92 19.27
N TYR A 68 20.18 0.23 19.96
CA TYR A 68 19.48 1.46 19.54
C TYR A 68 19.94 1.89 18.15
N GLU A 69 21.25 2.01 17.93
CA GLU A 69 21.82 2.40 16.63
C GLU A 69 21.51 1.43 15.49
N MET A 70 21.36 0.14 15.81
CA MET A 70 20.96 -0.90 14.84
C MET A 70 19.48 -0.75 14.46
N ASN A 71 18.63 -0.33 15.39
CA ASN A 71 17.19 -0.13 15.18
C ASN A 71 16.84 1.27 14.64
N ASN A 72 17.73 2.24 14.83
CA ASN A 72 17.62 3.63 14.40
C ASN A 72 18.15 3.86 12.96
N LYS A 73 17.92 2.90 12.05
CA LYS A 73 18.32 2.95 10.63
C LYS A 73 17.12 3.27 9.74
N VAL A 74 17.34 4.07 8.69
CA VAL A 74 16.33 4.29 7.66
C VAL A 74 16.14 3.00 6.86
N VAL A 75 14.90 2.56 6.74
CA VAL A 75 14.51 1.42 5.92
C VAL A 75 14.11 1.92 4.54
N HIS A 76 14.73 1.36 3.50
CA HIS A 76 14.25 1.44 2.14
C HIS A 76 14.37 0.04 1.52
N TRP A 77 13.26 -0.52 1.04
CA TRP A 77 13.13 -1.89 0.56
C TRP A 77 14.18 -2.23 -0.48
N SER A 78 14.41 -1.34 -1.44
CA SER A 78 15.39 -1.56 -2.52
C SER A 78 16.84 -1.65 -2.01
N ASP A 79 17.11 -1.06 -0.84
CA ASP A 79 18.42 -0.96 -0.19
C ASP A 79 18.61 -1.92 1.00
N ILE A 80 17.68 -2.84 1.23
CA ILE A 80 17.84 -3.86 2.28
C ILE A 80 19.00 -4.80 1.91
N ARG A 81 20.17 -4.53 2.50
CA ARG A 81 21.42 -5.27 2.28
C ARG A 81 22.11 -5.72 3.58
N ILE A 82 21.57 -5.34 4.74
CA ILE A 82 22.13 -5.63 6.06
C ILE A 82 21.07 -6.23 6.99
N ALA A 83 21.52 -6.91 8.05
CA ALA A 83 20.63 -7.57 9.01
C ALA A 83 19.76 -6.57 9.77
N ASP A 84 20.27 -5.38 10.07
CA ASP A 84 19.60 -4.33 10.85
C ASP A 84 18.26 -3.91 10.20
N THR A 85 18.31 -3.40 8.97
CA THR A 85 17.11 -2.98 8.23
C THR A 85 16.17 -4.15 7.95
N LYS A 86 16.72 -5.34 7.66
CA LYS A 86 15.93 -6.56 7.52
C LYS A 86 15.15 -6.89 8.80
N ASN A 87 15.80 -6.82 9.96
CA ASN A 87 15.18 -7.18 11.24
C ASN A 87 14.10 -6.17 11.65
N ILE A 88 14.26 -4.88 11.32
CA ILE A 88 13.20 -3.87 11.48
C ILE A 88 11.98 -4.26 10.63
N CYS A 89 12.15 -4.52 9.33
CA CYS A 89 11.06 -4.96 8.45
C CYS A 89 10.41 -6.26 8.93
N LYS A 90 11.21 -7.21 9.41
CA LYS A 90 10.71 -8.50 9.93
C LYS A 90 9.74 -8.28 11.09
N ARG A 91 10.10 -7.45 12.08
CA ARG A 91 9.23 -7.15 13.22
C ARG A 91 7.94 -6.46 12.79
N TRP A 92 8.03 -5.48 11.88
CA TRP A 92 6.83 -4.87 11.31
C TRP A 92 5.93 -5.87 10.58
N PHE A 93 6.51 -6.78 9.79
CA PHE A 93 5.75 -7.83 9.11
C PHE A 93 5.12 -8.81 10.09
N GLU A 94 5.84 -9.24 11.14
CA GLU A 94 5.29 -10.07 12.21
C GLU A 94 4.13 -9.39 12.95
N TYR A 95 4.19 -8.07 13.16
CA TYR A 95 3.10 -7.29 13.71
C TYR A 95 1.86 -7.29 12.80
N ILE A 96 1.99 -6.90 11.52
CA ILE A 96 0.83 -6.78 10.60
C ILE A 96 0.22 -8.14 10.23
N LEU A 97 1.02 -9.20 10.23
CA LEU A 97 0.58 -10.58 9.98
C LEU A 97 -0.10 -11.22 11.20
N ASN A 98 -0.08 -10.57 12.37
CA ASN A 98 -0.74 -11.04 13.58
C ASN A 98 -2.02 -10.23 13.85
N PRO A 99 -3.23 -10.78 13.57
CA PRO A 99 -4.49 -10.06 13.78
C PRO A 99 -4.74 -9.68 15.23
N ASN A 100 -4.23 -10.44 16.20
CA ASN A 100 -4.39 -10.11 17.62
C ASN A 100 -3.71 -8.78 17.99
N ARG A 101 -2.75 -8.33 17.17
CA ARG A 101 -2.01 -7.08 17.36
C ARG A 101 -2.50 -5.99 16.41
N SER A 102 -2.77 -6.35 15.15
CA SER A 102 -2.88 -5.37 14.06
C SER A 102 -4.27 -5.19 13.46
N LYS A 103 -5.28 -5.99 13.86
CA LYS A 103 -6.58 -6.01 13.15
C LYS A 103 -7.32 -4.66 13.14
N ASN A 104 -7.13 -3.85 14.17
CA ASN A 104 -7.78 -2.54 14.33
C ASN A 104 -6.86 -1.36 14.01
N THR A 105 -5.55 -1.60 13.82
CA THR A 105 -4.54 -0.53 13.69
C THR A 105 -3.97 -0.45 12.26
N PHE A 106 -3.92 -1.57 11.55
CA PHE A 106 -3.28 -1.63 10.23
C PHE A 106 -4.29 -1.96 9.14
N TYR A 107 -4.56 -0.97 8.28
CA TYR A 107 -5.30 -1.12 7.04
C TYR A 107 -4.41 -0.75 5.86
N SER A 108 -4.39 -1.57 4.81
CA SER A 108 -3.54 -1.32 3.65
C SER A 108 -4.19 -1.74 2.34
N TYR A 109 -3.97 -0.92 1.31
CA TYR A 109 -4.41 -1.19 -0.05
C TYR A 109 -3.25 -1.00 -1.03
N ILE A 110 -3.07 -1.99 -1.91
CA ILE A 110 -2.14 -1.90 -3.04
C ILE A 110 -2.93 -1.97 -4.35
N LEU A 111 -2.75 -0.97 -5.20
CA LEU A 111 -3.26 -0.98 -6.58
C LEU A 111 -2.10 -1.13 -7.56
N GLY A 112 -2.04 -2.25 -8.27
CA GLY A 112 -1.17 -2.45 -9.43
C GLY A 112 -1.83 -1.97 -10.71
N LEU A 113 -1.16 -1.07 -11.43
CA LEU A 113 -1.60 -0.49 -12.70
C LEU A 113 -0.75 -1.04 -13.85
N ASN A 114 -1.39 -1.70 -14.81
CA ASN A 114 -0.76 -2.12 -16.06
C ASN A 114 -0.77 -0.94 -17.04
N ASP A 115 0.30 -0.15 -17.00
CA ASP A 115 0.44 1.06 -17.83
C ASP A 115 0.41 0.74 -19.32
N SER A 116 0.92 -0.44 -19.71
CA SER A 116 0.90 -0.90 -21.10
C SER A 116 -0.52 -1.13 -21.65
N PHE A 117 -1.52 -1.24 -20.79
CA PHE A 117 -2.92 -1.42 -21.17
C PHE A 117 -3.75 -0.13 -21.08
N LEU A 118 -3.19 0.94 -20.50
CA LEU A 118 -3.86 2.24 -20.44
C LEU A 118 -3.84 2.92 -21.81
N ILE A 119 -4.95 3.57 -22.15
CA ILE A 119 -5.10 4.38 -23.38
C ILE A 119 -4.45 5.72 -23.11
N ARG A 120 -3.35 6.02 -23.80
CA ARG A 120 -2.51 7.19 -23.50
C ARG A 120 -3.24 8.50 -23.78
N GLU A 121 -4.13 8.47 -24.77
CA GLU A 121 -4.91 9.60 -25.27
C GLU A 121 -5.96 10.10 -24.27
N GLU A 122 -6.26 9.34 -23.20
CA GLU A 122 -7.19 9.75 -22.14
C GLU A 122 -6.52 10.48 -20.97
N PHE A 123 -5.22 10.70 -21.07
CA PHE A 123 -4.42 11.40 -20.08
C PHE A 123 -3.80 12.64 -20.72
N ASP A 124 -3.41 13.59 -19.88
CA ASP A 124 -2.69 14.77 -20.36
C ASP A 124 -1.41 14.35 -21.08
N THR A 125 -1.27 14.60 -22.37
CA THR A 125 -0.10 14.18 -23.13
C THR A 125 1.17 14.91 -22.71
N ASN A 126 1.06 16.09 -22.11
CA ASN A 126 2.19 16.89 -21.65
C ASN A 126 2.64 16.49 -20.22
N ASP A 127 1.74 15.90 -19.43
CA ASP A 127 2.02 15.39 -18.09
C ASP A 127 1.30 14.05 -17.82
N ALA A 128 1.54 13.08 -18.71
CA ALA A 128 0.80 11.82 -18.72
C ALA A 128 1.00 11.03 -17.44
N PHE A 129 2.20 11.14 -16.86
CA PHE A 129 2.55 10.46 -15.63
C PHE A 129 1.74 10.98 -14.44
N ASN A 130 1.79 12.29 -14.14
CA ASN A 130 1.06 12.82 -12.99
C ASN A 130 -0.45 12.75 -13.24
N SER A 131 -0.91 12.93 -14.48
CA SER A 131 -2.33 12.78 -14.84
C SER A 131 -2.86 11.38 -14.51
N LYS A 132 -2.13 10.32 -14.92
CA LYS A 132 -2.45 8.93 -14.54
C LYS A 132 -2.39 8.74 -13.03
N TYR A 133 -1.28 9.16 -12.40
CA TYR A 133 -1.06 8.94 -10.99
C TYR A 133 -2.15 9.60 -10.13
N ASN A 134 -2.49 10.86 -10.39
CA ASN A 134 -3.55 11.59 -9.69
C ASN A 134 -4.89 10.85 -9.75
N ARG A 135 -5.27 10.36 -10.93
CA ARG A 135 -6.53 9.64 -11.14
C ARG A 135 -6.58 8.34 -10.35
N PHE A 136 -5.53 7.53 -10.42
CA PHE A 136 -5.51 6.24 -9.75
C PHE A 136 -5.20 6.33 -8.25
N PHE A 137 -4.49 7.37 -7.82
CA PHE A 137 -4.30 7.68 -6.41
C PHE A 137 -5.64 8.08 -5.76
N SER A 138 -6.39 8.99 -6.39
CA SER A 138 -7.75 9.36 -5.96
C SER A 138 -8.67 8.13 -5.89
N THR A 139 -8.64 7.28 -6.91
CA THR A 139 -9.38 6.01 -6.92
C THR A 139 -8.97 5.09 -5.78
N SER A 140 -7.67 5.03 -5.45
CA SER A 140 -7.15 4.17 -4.39
C SER A 140 -7.53 4.65 -3.01
N VAL A 141 -7.43 5.96 -2.76
CA VAL A 141 -7.90 6.60 -1.52
C VAL A 141 -9.38 6.33 -1.32
N LEU A 142 -10.20 6.63 -2.34
CA LEU A 142 -11.65 6.44 -2.24
C LEU A 142 -12.02 4.98 -1.95
N TYR A 143 -11.42 4.05 -2.70
CA TYR A 143 -11.71 2.62 -2.52
C TYR A 143 -11.29 2.13 -1.13
N ALA A 144 -10.09 2.50 -0.67
CA ALA A 144 -9.59 2.14 0.66
C ALA A 144 -10.56 2.60 1.76
N LEU A 145 -10.93 3.88 1.76
CA LEU A 145 -11.83 4.43 2.79
C LEU A 145 -13.21 3.77 2.79
N LYS A 146 -13.80 3.57 1.59
CA LYS A 146 -15.12 2.92 1.46
C LYS A 146 -15.12 1.47 1.92
N VAL A 147 -14.02 0.73 1.74
CA VAL A 147 -13.97 -0.68 2.12
C VAL A 147 -13.60 -0.85 3.59
N PHE A 148 -12.64 -0.07 4.10
CA PHE A 148 -12.15 -0.20 5.48
C PHE A 148 -13.19 0.29 6.50
N PHE A 149 -13.90 1.37 6.17
CA PHE A 149 -14.82 2.05 7.09
C PHE A 149 -16.23 2.22 6.50
N GLY A 150 -16.61 1.31 5.60
CA GLY A 150 -17.93 1.33 4.97
C GLY A 150 -19.06 1.24 6.00
N GLY A 151 -19.94 2.24 6.01
CA GLY A 151 -21.02 2.37 7.00
C GLY A 151 -20.81 3.47 8.03
N SER A 152 -19.58 4.01 8.14
CA SER A 152 -19.25 5.16 8.97
C SER A 152 -19.06 6.43 8.14
N GLN A 153 -19.27 7.59 8.78
CA GLN A 153 -18.70 8.84 8.29
C GLN A 153 -17.17 8.80 8.50
N VAL A 154 -16.39 9.14 7.47
CA VAL A 154 -14.93 9.15 7.54
C VAL A 154 -14.42 10.58 7.56
N ILE A 155 -13.53 10.91 8.50
CA ILE A 155 -12.85 12.20 8.60
C ILE A 155 -11.37 11.98 8.31
N VAL A 156 -10.91 12.39 7.14
CA VAL A 156 -9.49 12.35 6.77
C VAL A 156 -8.80 13.57 7.38
N GLU A 157 -8.01 13.36 8.42
CA GLU A 157 -7.26 14.42 9.08
C GLU A 157 -6.09 14.88 8.21
N ASN A 158 -5.30 13.92 7.71
CA ASN A 158 -4.15 14.19 6.87
C ASN A 158 -3.95 13.10 5.80
N ILE A 159 -3.33 13.52 4.70
CA ILE A 159 -2.77 12.62 3.70
C ILE A 159 -1.27 12.90 3.64
N TYR A 160 -0.48 11.87 3.88
CA TYR A 160 0.97 11.87 3.81
C TYR A 160 1.43 11.05 2.61
N HIS A 161 2.51 11.51 2.00
CA HIS A 161 3.15 10.82 0.88
C HIS A 161 4.67 10.91 1.05
N GLU A 162 5.41 9.91 0.58
CA GLU A 162 6.86 10.03 0.50
C GLU A 162 7.25 11.22 -0.40
N GLU A 163 8.24 12.00 0.02
CA GLU A 163 8.79 13.06 -0.81
C GLU A 163 9.37 12.50 -2.12
N GLY A 164 8.77 12.90 -3.25
CA GLY A 164 9.10 12.40 -4.59
C GLY A 164 8.82 13.43 -5.68
N GLN A 165 8.93 13.04 -6.95
CA GLN A 165 8.75 13.95 -8.10
C GLN A 165 7.35 14.59 -8.16
N GLN A 166 6.35 13.93 -7.59
CA GLN A 166 4.96 14.37 -7.55
C GLN A 166 4.76 15.59 -6.64
N SER A 167 5.69 15.86 -5.72
CA SER A 167 5.70 17.09 -4.93
C SER A 167 5.84 18.36 -5.77
N TYR A 168 6.44 18.25 -6.96
CA TYR A 168 6.60 19.34 -7.92
C TYR A 168 5.44 19.42 -8.93
N SER A 169 4.48 18.49 -8.90
CA SER A 169 3.29 18.53 -9.75
C SER A 169 2.38 19.68 -9.33
N GLU A 170 1.80 20.39 -10.30
CA GLU A 170 0.84 21.46 -10.03
C GLU A 170 -0.42 20.94 -9.33
N TYR A 171 -0.90 19.75 -9.71
CA TYR A 171 -2.21 19.24 -9.31
C TYR A 171 -2.15 18.19 -8.20
N PHE A 172 -1.15 17.31 -8.19
CA PHE A 172 -1.12 16.18 -7.24
C PHE A 172 -1.27 16.62 -5.77
N PRO A 173 -0.61 17.69 -5.29
CA PRO A 173 -0.65 18.05 -3.89
C PRO A 173 -2.04 18.39 -3.34
N TRP A 174 -3.05 18.71 -4.18
CA TRP A 174 -4.35 19.17 -3.69
C TRP A 174 -5.56 18.61 -4.45
N HIS A 175 -5.41 18.25 -5.73
CA HIS A 175 -6.54 17.92 -6.62
C HIS A 175 -7.30 16.68 -6.15
N VAL A 176 -6.61 15.68 -5.61
CA VAL A 176 -7.24 14.46 -5.06
C VAL A 176 -8.24 14.81 -3.96
N ILE A 177 -7.84 15.68 -3.03
CA ILE A 177 -8.67 16.12 -1.90
C ILE A 177 -9.84 16.96 -2.42
N TYR A 178 -9.56 17.92 -3.30
CA TYR A 178 -10.59 18.77 -3.92
C TYR A 178 -11.69 17.93 -4.59
N LYS A 179 -11.30 16.96 -5.42
CA LYS A 179 -12.23 16.13 -6.16
C LYS A 179 -13.08 15.26 -5.22
N LEU A 180 -12.45 14.57 -4.28
CA LEU A 180 -13.17 13.69 -3.35
C LEU A 180 -14.12 14.47 -2.42
N LYS A 181 -13.77 15.70 -2.02
CA LYS A 181 -14.69 16.59 -1.27
C LYS A 181 -15.98 16.90 -2.04
N GLN A 182 -15.94 16.93 -3.36
CA GLN A 182 -17.11 17.24 -4.21
C GLN A 182 -17.97 16.01 -4.49
N GLU A 183 -17.35 14.82 -4.58
CA GLU A 183 -18.01 13.60 -5.02
C GLU A 183 -18.57 12.75 -3.87
N GLU A 184 -18.09 12.93 -2.62
CA GLU A 184 -18.35 11.99 -1.53
C GLU A 184 -18.85 12.66 -0.25
N GLU A 185 -20.17 12.60 0.00
CA GLU A 185 -20.80 13.21 1.19
C GLU A 185 -20.37 12.55 2.51
N ASN A 186 -20.04 11.25 2.48
CA ASN A 186 -19.67 10.49 3.68
C ASN A 186 -18.18 10.61 4.04
N ILE A 187 -17.39 11.36 3.27
CA ILE A 187 -15.95 11.55 3.50
C ILE A 187 -15.65 13.04 3.64
N THR A 188 -15.30 13.46 4.84
CA THR A 188 -14.84 14.82 5.14
C THR A 188 -13.32 14.85 5.17
N PHE A 189 -12.69 15.94 4.69
CA PHE A 189 -11.25 16.13 4.82
C PHE A 189 -10.95 17.43 5.57
N ASN A 190 -10.23 17.32 6.68
CA ASN A 190 -9.72 18.46 7.45
C ASN A 190 -8.42 19.02 6.87
N CYS A 191 -7.77 18.28 5.97
CA CYS A 191 -6.69 18.79 5.13
C CYS A 191 -7.21 19.36 3.79
N ASN A 192 -6.37 20.18 3.16
CA ASN A 192 -6.57 20.68 1.80
C ASN A 192 -5.41 20.33 0.86
N LYS A 193 -4.31 19.81 1.40
CA LYS A 193 -3.11 19.40 0.68
C LYS A 193 -2.52 18.12 1.26
N ILE A 194 -1.83 17.37 0.40
CA ILE A 194 -0.96 16.26 0.75
C ILE A 194 0.32 16.83 1.39
N ILE A 195 0.74 16.22 2.49
CA ILE A 195 1.98 16.57 3.19
C ILE A 195 3.06 15.57 2.76
N PHE A 196 4.10 16.06 2.11
CA PHE A 196 5.24 15.24 1.72
C PHE A 196 6.18 15.08 2.91
N LEU A 197 6.44 13.83 3.28
CA LEU A 197 7.32 13.49 4.40
C LEU A 197 8.68 12.99 3.88
N PRO A 198 9.79 13.38 4.52
CA PRO A 198 11.09 12.81 4.18
C PRO A 198 11.12 11.32 4.55
N LYS A 199 11.90 10.49 3.86
CA LYS A 199 12.02 9.07 4.22
C LYS A 199 12.66 8.83 5.59
N ASP A 200 13.47 9.77 6.08
CA ASP A 200 14.17 9.67 7.36
C ASP A 200 13.27 9.98 8.57
N HIS A 201 13.00 8.97 9.40
CA HIS A 201 12.17 9.10 10.59
C HIS A 201 12.78 9.95 11.71
N LYS A 202 14.08 10.24 11.65
CA LYS A 202 14.74 11.16 12.58
C LYS A 202 14.35 12.61 12.32
N LYS A 203 13.92 12.93 11.09
CA LYS A 203 13.40 14.24 10.72
C LYS A 203 11.90 14.36 11.02
N ASP A 204 11.15 13.29 10.81
CA ASP A 204 9.73 13.21 11.16
C ASP A 204 9.35 11.80 11.59
N ARG A 205 8.86 11.64 12.83
CA ARG A 205 8.47 10.32 13.37
C ARG A 205 7.46 9.58 12.50
N ARG A 206 6.58 10.30 11.79
CA ARG A 206 5.55 9.73 10.92
C ARG A 206 6.15 9.00 9.72
N SER A 207 7.39 9.30 9.35
CA SER A 207 8.12 8.59 8.32
C SER A 207 8.46 7.13 8.69
N ASN A 208 8.18 6.70 9.93
CA ASN A 208 8.10 5.27 10.23
C ASN A 208 7.01 4.57 9.42
N ILE A 209 5.83 5.18 9.28
CA ILE A 209 4.75 4.59 8.48
C ILE A 209 5.06 4.72 6.98
N ILE A 210 5.76 5.77 6.53
CA ILE A 210 6.25 5.85 5.14
C ILE A 210 7.23 4.73 4.83
N GLN A 211 8.18 4.44 5.73
CA GLN A 211 9.10 3.31 5.57
C GLN A 211 8.38 1.95 5.62
N LEU A 212 7.30 1.83 6.41
CA LEU A 212 6.41 0.66 6.37
C LEU A 212 5.65 0.57 5.03
N CYS A 213 5.18 1.71 4.53
CA CYS A 213 4.76 2.05 3.16
C CYS A 213 5.53 1.24 2.12
N ASP A 214 6.76 1.71 1.97
CA ASP A 214 7.80 1.22 1.07
C ASP A 214 8.12 -0.27 1.30
N ALA A 215 8.19 -0.73 2.55
CA ALA A 215 8.45 -2.14 2.85
C ALA A 215 7.30 -3.06 2.40
N VAL A 216 6.05 -2.71 2.71
CA VAL A 216 4.85 -3.49 2.33
C VAL A 216 4.66 -3.49 0.82
N LEU A 217 4.84 -2.34 0.17
CA LEU A 217 4.78 -2.22 -1.29
C LEU A 217 5.93 -2.98 -1.96
N GLY A 218 7.13 -2.85 -1.41
CA GLY A 218 8.35 -3.51 -1.85
C GLY A 218 8.26 -5.04 -1.80
N VAL A 219 7.86 -5.61 -0.65
CA VAL A 219 7.71 -7.07 -0.53
C VAL A 219 6.63 -7.60 -1.46
N SER A 220 5.53 -6.86 -1.61
CA SER A 220 4.43 -7.20 -2.50
C SER A 220 4.86 -7.24 -3.96
N THR A 221 5.57 -6.22 -4.42
CA THR A 221 6.11 -6.16 -5.78
C THR A 221 7.19 -7.22 -6.00
N SER A 222 8.02 -7.50 -5.01
CA SER A 222 8.99 -8.61 -5.06
C SER A 222 8.32 -9.98 -5.15
N ILE A 223 7.18 -10.20 -4.48
CA ILE A 223 6.43 -11.47 -4.63
C ILE A 223 5.83 -11.60 -6.04
N ILE A 224 5.30 -10.51 -6.59
CA ILE A 224 4.70 -10.48 -7.93
C ILE A 224 5.74 -10.68 -9.03
N HIS A 225 6.83 -9.90 -8.99
CA HIS A 225 7.81 -9.79 -10.09
C HIS A 225 9.12 -10.53 -9.82
N GLY A 226 9.25 -11.19 -8.68
CA GLY A 226 10.46 -11.88 -8.25
C GLY A 226 11.49 -10.98 -7.60
N ILE A 227 12.59 -11.61 -7.20
CA ILE A 227 13.74 -10.94 -6.59
C ILE A 227 14.98 -11.26 -7.41
N GLU A 228 15.64 -10.21 -7.89
CA GLU A 228 16.94 -10.35 -8.57
C GLU A 228 17.99 -10.90 -7.60
N LYS A 229 18.65 -11.98 -8.04
CA LYS A 229 19.63 -12.70 -7.22
C LYS A 229 20.90 -11.88 -7.03
N SER A 230 21.26 -11.68 -5.77
CA SER A 230 22.53 -11.07 -5.36
C SER A 230 22.90 -11.55 -3.95
N LYS A 231 24.14 -11.33 -3.50
CA LYS A 231 24.53 -11.67 -2.11
C LYS A 231 23.63 -11.01 -1.06
N ALA A 232 23.07 -9.85 -1.38
CA ALA A 232 22.16 -9.10 -0.52
C ALA A 232 20.69 -9.51 -0.68
N SER A 233 20.30 -10.19 -1.78
CA SER A 233 18.90 -10.56 -2.02
C SER A 233 18.33 -11.49 -0.96
N LYS A 234 19.18 -12.29 -0.30
CA LYS A 234 18.80 -13.20 0.79
C LYS A 234 17.94 -12.55 1.88
N TYR A 235 18.18 -11.27 2.20
CA TYR A 235 17.43 -10.56 3.24
C TYR A 235 16.01 -10.22 2.78
N ARG A 236 15.85 -9.81 1.52
CA ARG A 236 14.53 -9.59 0.91
C ARG A 236 13.79 -10.91 0.66
N GLU A 237 14.51 -11.98 0.35
CA GLU A 237 13.95 -13.33 0.21
C GLU A 237 13.39 -13.84 1.55
N GLU A 238 14.11 -13.66 2.66
CA GLU A 238 13.61 -14.02 4.00
C GLU A 238 12.33 -13.26 4.36
N LEU A 239 12.27 -11.96 4.04
CA LEU A 239 11.09 -11.13 4.26
C LEU A 239 9.91 -11.50 3.33
N ALA A 240 10.20 -11.81 2.07
CA ALA A 240 9.21 -12.28 1.11
C ALA A 240 8.62 -13.63 1.55
N ASP A 241 9.45 -14.56 2.03
CA ASP A 241 9.01 -15.85 2.57
C ASP A 241 8.03 -15.69 3.74
N LEU A 242 8.30 -14.74 4.65
CA LEU A 242 7.42 -14.42 5.76
C LEU A 242 6.05 -13.89 5.29
N TYR A 243 6.03 -13.00 4.30
CA TYR A 243 4.82 -12.33 3.82
C TYR A 243 4.02 -13.16 2.80
N CYS A 244 4.66 -14.13 2.14
CA CYS A 244 4.15 -14.82 0.95
C CYS A 244 2.83 -15.56 1.17
N ASP A 245 2.64 -16.26 2.29
CA ASP A 245 1.41 -17.04 2.52
C ASP A 245 0.17 -16.13 2.62
N MET A 246 0.27 -15.02 3.35
CA MET A 246 -0.82 -14.04 3.39
C MET A 246 -1.08 -13.46 2.00
N PHE A 247 -0.02 -13.06 1.29
CA PHE A 247 -0.12 -12.48 -0.05
C PHE A 247 -0.84 -13.43 -1.02
N LYS A 248 -0.40 -14.69 -1.08
CA LYS A 248 -1.00 -15.72 -1.92
C LYS A 248 -2.49 -15.90 -1.64
N ARG A 249 -2.88 -15.95 -0.36
CA ARG A 249 -4.30 -16.08 0.04
C ARG A 249 -5.14 -14.88 -0.41
N ILE A 250 -4.62 -13.66 -0.32
CA ILE A 250 -5.31 -12.46 -0.83
C ILE A 250 -5.51 -12.56 -2.34
N ILE A 251 -4.48 -12.96 -3.08
CA ILE A 251 -4.53 -13.09 -4.55
C ILE A 251 -5.55 -14.14 -4.99
N GLU A 252 -5.61 -15.28 -4.29
CA GLU A 252 -6.50 -16.41 -4.60
C GLU A 252 -7.94 -16.21 -4.12
N ASN A 253 -8.12 -15.67 -2.92
CA ASN A 253 -9.42 -15.47 -2.29
C ASN A 253 -9.46 -14.17 -1.46
N PRO A 254 -9.54 -12.99 -2.11
CA PRO A 254 -9.46 -11.69 -1.44
C PRO A 254 -10.63 -11.43 -0.48
N ARG A 255 -11.71 -12.21 -0.57
CA ARG A 255 -12.93 -12.05 0.24
C ARG A 255 -13.05 -13.06 1.38
N ASN A 256 -11.98 -13.78 1.71
CA ASN A 256 -12.00 -14.78 2.77
C ASN A 256 -12.04 -14.16 4.18
N LYS A 257 -13.24 -14.13 4.77
CA LYS A 257 -13.46 -13.67 6.16
C LYS A 257 -12.80 -14.55 7.22
N ASN A 258 -12.54 -15.82 6.92
CA ASN A 258 -12.02 -16.82 7.86
C ASN A 258 -10.51 -17.06 7.70
N SER A 259 -9.80 -16.15 7.03
CA SER A 259 -8.35 -16.24 6.92
C SER A 259 -7.70 -16.06 8.28
N ARG A 260 -6.68 -16.86 8.60
CA ARG A 260 -5.87 -16.71 9.83
C ARG A 260 -5.17 -15.35 9.95
N PHE A 261 -5.07 -14.60 8.84
CA PHE A 261 -4.49 -13.26 8.79
C PHE A 261 -5.54 -12.14 8.85
N GLU A 262 -6.84 -12.47 8.90
CA GLU A 262 -7.96 -11.51 8.95
C GLU A 262 -7.78 -10.31 7.98
N TYR A 263 -7.41 -10.60 6.73
CA TYR A 263 -7.12 -9.55 5.73
C TYR A 263 -8.39 -8.98 5.08
N TYR A 264 -9.55 -9.62 5.25
CA TYR A 264 -10.78 -9.18 4.59
C TYR A 264 -11.16 -7.76 5.04
N ASN A 265 -11.35 -6.85 4.08
CA ASN A 265 -11.56 -5.42 4.31
C ASN A 265 -10.47 -4.75 5.16
N ARG A 266 -9.27 -5.33 5.21
CA ARG A 266 -8.14 -4.81 6.01
C ARG A 266 -6.86 -4.70 5.19
N ILE A 267 -6.47 -5.77 4.49
CA ILE A 267 -5.29 -5.80 3.64
C ILE A 267 -5.74 -6.26 2.26
N MET A 268 -5.63 -5.37 1.28
CA MET A 268 -6.24 -5.55 -0.04
C MET A 268 -5.23 -5.32 -1.15
N ILE A 269 -5.33 -6.13 -2.20
CA ILE A 269 -4.47 -6.03 -3.38
C ILE A 269 -5.35 -6.18 -4.61
N SER A 270 -5.28 -5.20 -5.50
CA SER A 270 -6.02 -5.18 -6.75
C SER A 270 -5.10 -4.80 -7.91
N PHE A 271 -5.51 -5.21 -9.10
CA PHE A 271 -4.84 -4.93 -10.36
C PHE A 271 -5.82 -4.32 -11.36
N PHE A 272 -5.32 -3.43 -12.21
CA PHE A 272 -6.10 -2.75 -13.22
C PHE A 272 -5.24 -2.33 -14.42
N PRO A 273 -5.77 -2.27 -15.65
CA PRO A 273 -7.01 -2.94 -16.07
C PRO A 273 -6.75 -4.43 -16.33
N LYS A 274 -7.82 -5.24 -16.31
CA LYS A 274 -7.76 -6.67 -16.61
C LYS A 274 -7.43 -6.93 -18.08
N GLU A 275 -8.00 -6.14 -18.97
CA GLU A 275 -7.84 -6.29 -20.41
C GLU A 275 -7.45 -4.93 -21.03
N LYS A 276 -6.70 -4.98 -22.14
CA LYS A 276 -6.46 -3.79 -22.96
C LYS A 276 -7.73 -3.50 -23.76
N THR A 277 -8.20 -2.26 -23.68
CA THR A 277 -9.45 -1.80 -24.31
C THR A 277 -9.21 -0.59 -25.20
N ALA A 278 -10.14 -0.33 -26.13
CA ALA A 278 -10.22 0.92 -26.89
C ALA A 278 -11.22 1.91 -26.25
N PRO A 279 -11.21 3.21 -26.62
CA PRO A 279 -12.18 4.23 -26.14
C PRO A 279 -13.64 3.78 -26.04
N ASP A 280 -14.12 3.10 -27.07
CA ASP A 280 -15.50 2.70 -27.31
C ASP A 280 -15.83 1.25 -26.93
N ASP A 281 -14.86 0.52 -26.34
CA ASP A 281 -15.04 -0.89 -26.02
C ASP A 281 -16.04 -1.10 -24.85
N VAL A 282 -17.10 -1.88 -25.10
CA VAL A 282 -18.16 -2.22 -24.14
C VAL A 282 -17.60 -2.89 -22.87
N LYS A 283 -16.44 -3.55 -22.95
CA LYS A 283 -15.75 -4.14 -21.79
C LYS A 283 -15.40 -3.11 -20.72
N ARG A 284 -15.29 -1.82 -21.09
CA ARG A 284 -15.03 -0.71 -20.16
C ARG A 284 -16.21 -0.38 -19.26
N LEU A 285 -17.41 -0.78 -19.65
CA LEU A 285 -18.61 -0.66 -18.82
C LEU A 285 -18.68 -1.76 -17.75
N ARG A 286 -17.76 -2.72 -17.78
CA ARG A 286 -17.65 -3.80 -16.80
C ARG A 286 -16.51 -3.53 -15.82
N ASN A 287 -16.56 -4.16 -14.65
CA ASN A 287 -15.48 -4.08 -13.68
C ASN A 287 -14.17 -4.63 -14.26
N GLN A 288 -13.16 -3.78 -14.35
CA GLN A 288 -11.81 -4.12 -14.84
C GLN A 288 -10.80 -4.35 -13.70
N PHE A 289 -11.20 -4.18 -12.43
CA PHE A 289 -10.37 -4.52 -11.29
C PHE A 289 -10.40 -6.02 -11.03
N TYR A 290 -9.24 -6.60 -10.69
CA TYR A 290 -9.10 -8.02 -10.40
C TYR A 290 -7.99 -8.27 -9.36
N SER A 291 -8.01 -9.42 -8.69
CA SER A 291 -7.00 -9.77 -7.67
C SER A 291 -6.03 -10.87 -8.13
N LYS A 292 -6.46 -11.76 -9.03
CA LYS A 292 -5.68 -12.96 -9.37
C LYS A 292 -4.53 -12.62 -10.31
N ARG A 293 -3.30 -12.94 -9.91
CA ARG A 293 -2.09 -12.81 -10.73
C ARG A 293 -1.09 -13.92 -10.42
N ARG A 294 -0.23 -14.27 -11.39
CA ARG A 294 0.92 -15.16 -11.15
C ARG A 294 1.92 -14.48 -10.22
N LEU A 295 2.55 -15.27 -9.35
CA LEU A 295 3.49 -14.81 -8.33
C LEU A 295 4.88 -15.37 -8.66
N PHE A 296 5.67 -14.57 -9.38
CA PHE A 296 6.94 -15.03 -9.96
C PHE A 296 7.94 -15.49 -8.89
N TYR A 297 7.92 -14.88 -7.70
CA TYR A 297 8.77 -15.30 -6.59
C TYR A 297 8.53 -16.76 -6.16
N ILE A 298 7.28 -17.23 -6.18
CA ILE A 298 6.94 -18.62 -5.83
C ILE A 298 7.49 -19.57 -6.89
N GLU A 299 7.33 -19.21 -8.16
CA GLU A 299 7.82 -19.99 -9.29
C GLU A 299 9.36 -20.07 -9.28
N GLN A 300 10.04 -18.95 -9.03
CA GLN A 300 11.48 -18.84 -8.75
C GLN A 300 11.94 -19.84 -7.69
N LYS A 301 11.28 -19.84 -6.54
CA LYS A 301 11.68 -20.68 -5.41
C LYS A 301 11.45 -22.17 -5.69
N SER A 302 10.41 -22.51 -6.44
CA SER A 302 10.10 -23.90 -6.82
C SER A 302 10.98 -24.46 -7.95
N GLY A 303 11.78 -23.62 -8.61
CA GLY A 303 12.57 -24.01 -9.79
C GLY A 303 11.74 -24.22 -11.06
N GLN A 304 10.46 -23.81 -11.06
CA GLN A 304 9.54 -23.95 -12.19
C GLN A 304 9.78 -22.94 -13.31
N GLU A 305 10.72 -22.00 -13.16
CA GLU A 305 11.14 -21.08 -14.23
C GLU A 305 11.63 -21.81 -15.49
N LYS A 306 12.09 -23.07 -15.36
CA LYS A 306 12.66 -23.85 -16.46
C LYS A 306 11.64 -24.58 -17.36
N LEU A 307 10.34 -24.40 -17.10
CA LEU A 307 9.29 -25.16 -17.80
C LEU A 307 8.46 -24.33 -18.81
N PHE A 308 8.78 -23.04 -18.99
CA PHE A 308 8.10 -22.15 -19.96
C PHE A 308 9.09 -21.19 -20.61
#